data_AF-Q7NFQ3-F1
#
_entry.id   AF-Q7NFQ3-F1
#
_cell.length_a   1.000
_cell.length_b   1.000
_cell.length_c   1.000
_cell.angle_alpha   90.00
_cell.angle_beta   90.00
_cell.angle_gamma   90.00
#
_symmetry.space_group_name_H-M   'P 1'
#
loop_
_entity.id
_entity.type
_entity.pdbx_description
1 polymer ?
#
loop_
_entity_poly.entity_id
_entity_poly.type
_entity_poly.pdbx_seq_one_letter_code
_entity_poly.pdbx_strand_id
1 'polypeptide(L)'
;MPSMWCRPVLVAILLASLGLPAPASENAQLALWRQVSFPLENFSGFSSRFGWRTSPTGARRREFHSGLDMPAPVGTYIRAWADGQVRTVRYDGRCGWHVVVTSGDWTSTYCHISAVGVQEGQTVRAGEVVAAVGSTGRSTGPHLHWTLRHRGKLVDPELVLQAMQLAWQGAAAPEVAPAQDVPDEAQHSPLPVGEQP
;
A
#
# COMPACT_ATOMS: atom_id res chain seq x y z
N MET A 1 73.47 -27.85 -16.44
CA MET A 1 72.32 -27.21 -15.74
C MET A 1 71.97 -25.94 -16.50
N PRO A 2 70.83 -25.94 -17.20
CA PRO A 2 69.81 -24.91 -16.91
C PRO A 2 68.41 -25.53 -16.86
N SER A 3 67.64 -25.16 -15.84
CA SER A 3 66.27 -25.64 -15.60
C SER A 3 65.27 -24.74 -16.32
N MET A 4 64.56 -25.32 -17.28
CA MET A 4 63.32 -24.78 -17.85
C MET A 4 62.17 -25.04 -16.86
N TRP A 5 61.51 -24.00 -16.38
CA TRP A 5 60.20 -24.11 -15.75
C TRP A 5 59.26 -23.07 -16.35
N CYS A 6 58.28 -23.56 -17.10
CA CYS A 6 57.10 -22.82 -17.55
C CYS A 6 56.38 -22.18 -16.36
N ARG A 7 56.13 -20.88 -16.43
CA ARG A 7 55.14 -20.21 -15.56
C ARG A 7 53.79 -20.23 -16.27
N PRO A 8 52.69 -20.58 -15.60
CA PRO A 8 51.36 -20.46 -16.20
C PRO A 8 51.00 -18.97 -16.30
N VAL A 9 50.50 -18.56 -17.46
CA VAL A 9 49.85 -17.26 -17.63
C VAL A 9 48.49 -17.34 -16.94
N LEU A 10 48.37 -16.71 -15.78
CA LEU A 10 47.08 -16.47 -15.14
C LEU A 10 46.30 -15.47 -16.00
N VAL A 11 45.30 -15.96 -16.74
CA VAL A 11 44.29 -15.10 -17.35
C VAL A 11 43.35 -14.67 -16.23
N ALA A 12 43.64 -13.53 -15.62
CA ALA A 12 42.69 -12.84 -14.77
C ALA A 12 41.55 -12.33 -15.67
N ILE A 13 40.44 -13.05 -15.70
CA ILE A 13 39.19 -12.54 -16.25
C ILE A 13 38.71 -11.46 -15.28
N LEU A 14 39.12 -10.20 -15.51
CA LEU A 14 38.42 -9.06 -14.96
C LEU A 14 37.03 -9.03 -15.62
N LEU A 15 36.03 -9.55 -14.93
CA LEU A 15 34.66 -9.09 -15.14
C LEU A 15 34.62 -7.64 -14.66
N ALA A 16 34.93 -6.71 -15.57
CA ALA A 16 34.54 -5.33 -15.40
C ALA A 16 33.01 -5.35 -15.30
N SER A 17 32.49 -5.24 -14.09
CA SER A 17 31.10 -4.86 -13.87
C SER A 17 30.92 -3.54 -14.59
N LEU A 18 30.21 -3.58 -15.72
CA LEU A 18 29.74 -2.39 -16.39
C LEU A 18 28.95 -1.61 -15.35
N GLY A 19 29.55 -0.55 -14.81
CA GLY A 19 28.92 0.42 -13.92
C GLY A 19 27.89 1.24 -14.69
N LEU A 20 26.90 0.57 -15.27
CA LEU A 20 25.69 1.20 -15.74
C LEU A 20 25.02 1.78 -14.50
N PRO A 21 24.79 3.10 -14.42
CA PRO A 21 24.00 3.65 -13.34
C PRO A 21 22.65 2.94 -13.35
N ALA A 22 22.23 2.41 -12.20
CA ALA A 22 20.86 1.95 -12.01
C ALA A 22 19.92 3.03 -12.56
N PRO A 23 18.90 2.67 -13.37
CA PRO A 23 18.01 3.66 -13.97
C PRO A 23 17.44 4.55 -12.86
N ALA A 24 17.31 5.85 -13.10
CA ALA A 24 16.87 6.83 -12.10
C ALA A 24 15.55 6.46 -11.38
N SER A 25 14.75 5.55 -11.96
CA SER A 25 13.56 4.96 -11.37
C SER A 25 13.83 4.06 -10.15
N GLU A 26 14.94 3.32 -10.11
CA GLU A 26 15.26 2.38 -9.03
C GLU A 26 15.60 3.13 -7.73
N ASN A 27 16.39 4.21 -7.83
CA ASN A 27 16.72 5.08 -6.70
C ASN A 27 15.50 5.88 -6.18
N ALA A 28 14.60 6.30 -7.07
CA ALA A 28 13.38 7.03 -6.70
C ALA A 28 12.34 6.12 -6.01
N GLN A 29 12.17 4.88 -6.50
CA GLN A 29 11.30 3.89 -5.85
C GLN A 29 11.88 3.46 -4.49
N LEU A 30 13.18 3.20 -4.40
CA LEU A 30 13.86 2.90 -3.13
C LEU A 30 13.75 4.05 -2.11
N ALA A 31 13.79 5.30 -2.56
CA ALA A 31 13.58 6.46 -1.69
C ALA A 31 12.15 6.52 -1.13
N LEU A 32 11.13 6.19 -1.94
CA LEU A 32 9.73 6.16 -1.48
C LEU A 32 9.53 5.13 -0.37
N TRP A 33 9.96 3.88 -0.60
CA TRP A 33 9.67 2.77 0.32
C TRP A 33 10.34 2.91 1.71
N ARG A 34 11.39 3.74 1.80
CA ARG A 34 12.05 4.08 3.08
C ARG A 34 11.37 5.20 3.85
N GLN A 35 10.49 5.97 3.21
CA GLN A 35 9.82 7.14 3.79
C GLN A 35 8.36 6.88 4.14
N VAL A 36 7.82 5.71 3.75
CA VAL A 36 6.44 5.32 4.06
C VAL A 36 6.35 4.54 5.38
N SER A 37 5.18 4.58 6.01
CA SER A 37 4.87 3.96 7.29
C SER A 37 3.82 2.87 7.14
N PHE A 38 3.89 1.84 7.97
CA PHE A 38 2.85 0.83 8.04
C PHE A 38 1.55 1.46 8.61
N PRO A 39 0.37 1.26 7.98
CA PRO A 39 -0.80 2.09 8.26
C PRO A 39 -1.57 1.71 9.53
N LEU A 40 -1.23 0.62 10.20
CA LEU A 40 -2.02 0.10 11.33
C LEU A 40 -1.18 -0.54 12.42
N GLU A 41 -1.44 -0.19 13.67
CA GLU A 41 -0.79 -0.82 14.82
C GLU A 41 -1.59 -2.03 15.33
N ASN A 42 -0.95 -2.91 16.12
CA ASN A 42 -1.64 -3.92 16.93
C ASN A 42 -2.72 -4.75 16.21
N PHE A 43 -2.43 -5.17 14.97
CA PHE A 43 -3.35 -5.94 14.14
C PHE A 43 -3.07 -7.45 14.23
N SER A 44 -4.09 -8.29 14.03
CA SER A 44 -3.97 -9.75 14.21
C SER A 44 -3.64 -10.52 12.92
N GLY A 45 -3.20 -9.83 11.87
CA GLY A 45 -2.92 -10.40 10.55
C GLY A 45 -3.84 -9.88 9.44
N PHE A 46 -3.83 -10.56 8.29
CA PHE A 46 -4.64 -10.21 7.13
C PHE A 46 -5.87 -11.11 7.05
N SER A 47 -7.06 -10.57 7.31
CA SER A 47 -8.31 -11.34 7.29
C SER A 47 -8.91 -11.47 5.91
N SER A 48 -8.67 -10.50 5.04
CA SER A 48 -9.10 -10.57 3.64
C SER A 48 -8.15 -9.83 2.72
N ARG A 49 -7.64 -10.56 1.73
CA ARG A 49 -6.66 -10.06 0.77
C ARG A 49 -7.35 -9.40 -0.41
N PHE A 50 -6.61 -8.61 -1.17
CA PHE A 50 -7.07 -8.01 -2.41
C PHE A 50 -7.47 -9.10 -3.44
N GLY A 51 -8.50 -8.84 -4.25
CA GLY A 51 -8.92 -9.73 -5.33
C GLY A 51 -10.27 -10.44 -5.12
N TRP A 52 -10.55 -11.44 -5.96
CA TRP A 52 -11.82 -12.16 -5.92
C TRP A 52 -11.96 -13.06 -4.70
N ARG A 53 -13.08 -12.94 -3.99
CA ARG A 53 -13.41 -13.76 -2.81
C ARG A 53 -14.88 -14.15 -2.76
N THR A 54 -15.20 -15.16 -1.96
CA THR A 54 -16.59 -15.42 -1.54
C THR A 54 -17.11 -14.22 -0.74
N SER A 55 -18.36 -13.81 -0.97
CA SER A 55 -18.95 -12.67 -0.25
C SER A 55 -19.01 -12.94 1.25
N PRO A 56 -18.42 -12.09 2.11
CA PRO A 56 -18.43 -12.31 3.55
C PRO A 56 -19.83 -12.22 4.15
N THR A 57 -20.74 -11.48 3.51
CA THR A 57 -22.15 -11.35 3.92
C THR A 57 -23.08 -12.37 3.26
N GLY A 58 -22.59 -13.21 2.34
CA GLY A 58 -23.42 -14.10 1.53
C GLY A 58 -24.34 -13.42 0.50
N ALA A 59 -24.31 -12.08 0.39
CA ALA A 59 -25.17 -11.34 -0.55
C ALA A 59 -24.94 -11.68 -2.03
N ARG A 60 -23.76 -12.20 -2.37
CA ARG A 60 -23.39 -12.70 -3.71
C ARG A 60 -22.53 -13.95 -3.57
N ARG A 61 -22.45 -14.76 -4.64
CA ARG A 61 -21.53 -15.92 -4.67
C ARG A 61 -20.05 -15.50 -4.63
N ARG A 62 -19.71 -14.41 -5.32
CA ARG A 62 -18.35 -13.85 -5.37
C ARG A 62 -18.43 -12.33 -5.40
N GLU A 63 -17.45 -11.67 -4.81
CA GLU A 63 -17.23 -10.22 -4.95
C GLU A 63 -15.72 -9.92 -5.06
N PHE A 64 -15.38 -8.80 -5.70
CA PHE A 64 -14.01 -8.32 -5.76
C PHE A 64 -13.70 -7.45 -4.54
N HIS A 65 -12.61 -7.77 -3.85
CA HIS A 65 -12.12 -7.03 -2.70
C HIS A 65 -11.02 -6.05 -3.14
N SER A 66 -11.33 -4.75 -3.06
CA SER A 66 -10.49 -3.67 -3.60
C SER A 66 -9.36 -3.21 -2.68
N GLY A 67 -9.11 -3.92 -1.58
CA GLY A 67 -8.14 -3.51 -0.57
C GLY A 67 -7.65 -4.69 0.26
N LEU A 68 -7.06 -4.36 1.41
CA LEU A 68 -6.56 -5.31 2.40
C LEU A 68 -7.27 -5.05 3.73
N ASP A 69 -7.89 -6.10 4.28
CA ASP A 69 -8.57 -6.06 5.56
C ASP A 69 -7.62 -6.53 6.68
N MET A 70 -7.38 -5.66 7.65
CA MET A 70 -6.53 -5.90 8.81
C MET A 70 -7.33 -5.75 10.11
N PRO A 71 -7.69 -6.85 10.80
CA PRO A 71 -8.44 -6.79 12.05
C PRO A 71 -7.60 -6.17 13.15
N ALA A 72 -8.23 -5.26 13.89
CA ALA A 72 -7.64 -4.62 15.06
C ALA A 72 -8.77 -4.15 16.00
N PRO A 73 -8.50 -4.02 17.32
CA PRO A 73 -9.48 -3.47 18.26
C PRO A 73 -9.99 -2.09 17.85
N VAL A 74 -11.27 -1.80 18.16
CA VAL A 74 -11.82 -0.45 18.02
C VAL A 74 -10.94 0.55 18.79
N GLY A 75 -10.67 1.70 18.19
CA GLY A 75 -9.82 2.74 18.79
C GLY A 75 -8.33 2.60 18.44
N THR A 76 -7.90 1.48 17.85
CA THR A 76 -6.52 1.32 17.36
C THR A 76 -6.19 2.41 16.34
N TYR A 77 -5.04 3.06 16.49
CA TYR A 77 -4.66 4.16 15.60
C TYR A 77 -4.36 3.67 14.18
N ILE A 78 -4.94 4.40 13.22
CA ILE A 78 -4.67 4.30 11.80
C ILE A 78 -3.72 5.45 11.45
N ARG A 79 -2.63 5.13 10.75
CA ARG A 79 -1.57 6.07 10.39
C ARG A 79 -1.52 6.34 8.90
N ALA A 80 -1.13 7.56 8.54
CA ALA A 80 -0.85 7.91 7.15
C ALA A 80 0.28 7.02 6.62
N TRP A 81 0.06 6.42 5.46
CA TRP A 81 1.03 5.54 4.84
C TRP A 81 2.21 6.33 4.26
N ALA A 82 1.94 7.49 3.69
CA ALA A 82 2.94 8.36 3.08
C ALA A 82 2.65 9.82 3.46
N ASP A 83 3.65 10.68 3.30
CA ASP A 83 3.47 12.12 3.31
C ASP A 83 2.43 12.52 2.25
N GLY A 84 1.49 13.39 2.61
CA GLY A 84 0.43 13.71 1.66
C GLY A 84 -0.56 14.76 2.15
N GLN A 85 -1.63 14.93 1.38
CA GLN A 85 -2.75 15.80 1.72
C GLN A 85 -4.04 14.99 1.84
N VAL A 86 -4.79 15.25 2.90
CA VAL A 86 -6.13 14.71 3.11
C VAL A 86 -7.08 15.33 2.09
N ARG A 87 -7.66 14.50 1.23
CA ARG A 87 -8.62 14.93 0.19
C ARG A 87 -10.06 14.77 0.60
N THR A 88 -10.35 13.73 1.37
CA THR A 88 -11.72 13.35 1.71
C THR A 88 -11.77 12.93 3.16
N VAL A 89 -12.78 13.44 3.88
CA VAL A 89 -13.22 12.94 5.18
C VAL A 89 -14.74 12.84 5.13
N ARG A 90 -15.26 11.66 4.79
CA ARG A 90 -16.69 11.48 4.52
C ARG A 90 -17.22 10.17 5.07
N TYR A 91 -18.54 10.06 5.11
CA TYR A 91 -19.25 8.84 5.38
C TYR A 91 -19.93 8.33 4.11
N ASP A 92 -19.84 7.02 3.84
CA ASP A 92 -20.70 6.35 2.86
C ASP A 92 -21.14 4.96 3.35
N GLY A 93 -22.15 4.38 2.70
CA GLY A 93 -22.72 3.10 3.13
C GLY A 93 -21.78 1.89 3.01
N ARG A 94 -20.77 1.93 2.14
CA ARG A 94 -19.83 0.82 1.91
C ARG A 94 -18.62 0.94 2.85
N CYS A 95 -17.91 2.05 2.78
CA CYS A 95 -16.66 2.30 3.49
C CYS A 95 -16.92 2.83 4.92
N GLY A 96 -18.13 3.32 5.22
CA GLY A 96 -18.42 3.99 6.49
C GLY A 96 -17.71 5.35 6.55
N TRP A 97 -17.34 5.77 7.77
CA TRP A 97 -16.43 6.90 7.91
C TRP A 97 -15.08 6.52 7.32
N HIS A 98 -14.55 7.41 6.50
CA HIS A 98 -13.30 7.17 5.80
C HIS A 98 -12.49 8.43 5.58
N VAL A 99 -11.17 8.22 5.46
CA VAL A 99 -10.19 9.24 5.14
C VAL A 99 -9.49 8.85 3.85
N VAL A 100 -9.28 9.82 2.94
CA VAL A 100 -8.50 9.64 1.73
C VAL A 100 -7.31 10.59 1.73
N VAL A 101 -6.10 10.06 1.55
CA VAL A 101 -4.85 10.83 1.47
C VAL A 101 -4.25 10.66 0.09
N THR A 102 -3.90 11.76 -0.57
CA THR A 102 -3.11 11.76 -1.82
C THR A 102 -1.65 12.03 -1.54
N SER A 103 -0.77 11.26 -2.15
CA SER A 103 0.69 11.33 -2.05
C SER A 103 1.31 11.21 -3.45
N GLY A 104 1.51 12.33 -4.14
CA GLY A 104 1.92 12.33 -5.55
C GLY A 104 0.92 11.58 -6.43
N ASP A 105 1.41 10.59 -7.19
CA ASP A 105 0.58 9.71 -8.04
C ASP A 105 -0.23 8.67 -7.25
N TRP A 106 -0.07 8.61 -5.92
CA TRP A 106 -0.74 7.62 -5.08
C TRP A 106 -1.95 8.19 -4.34
N THR A 107 -2.92 7.32 -4.08
CA THR A 107 -4.05 7.57 -3.20
C THR A 107 -4.23 6.41 -2.24
N SER A 108 -4.39 6.74 -0.95
CA SER A 108 -4.62 5.80 0.14
C SER A 108 -5.98 6.08 0.78
N THR A 109 -6.84 5.08 0.86
CA THR A 109 -8.16 5.18 1.50
C THR A 109 -8.22 4.28 2.72
N TYR A 110 -8.66 4.84 3.84
CA TYR A 110 -8.84 4.17 5.12
C TYR A 110 -10.32 4.13 5.46
N CYS A 111 -10.93 2.93 5.48
CA CYS A 111 -12.36 2.73 5.75
C CYS A 111 -12.64 2.24 7.17
N HIS A 112 -13.92 2.17 7.50
CA HIS A 112 -14.50 1.60 8.72
C HIS A 112 -14.05 2.32 10.01
N ILE A 113 -13.83 3.63 9.93
CA ILE A 113 -13.28 4.45 11.02
C ILE A 113 -14.30 4.68 12.14
N SER A 114 -13.85 4.65 13.41
CA SER A 114 -14.67 5.06 14.56
C SER A 114 -14.51 6.54 14.92
N ALA A 115 -13.30 7.08 14.76
CA ALA A 115 -12.96 8.47 15.04
C ALA A 115 -11.98 9.01 14.00
N VAL A 116 -12.26 10.21 13.49
CA VAL A 116 -11.39 10.90 12.53
C VAL A 116 -10.40 11.79 13.31
N GLY A 117 -9.12 11.74 12.94
CA GLY A 117 -8.05 12.54 13.56
C GLY A 117 -7.55 13.72 12.72
N VAL A 118 -8.11 13.92 11.53
CA VAL A 118 -7.67 14.92 10.53
C VAL A 118 -8.84 15.63 9.85
N GLN A 119 -8.54 16.67 9.09
CA GLN A 119 -9.54 17.44 8.33
C GLN A 119 -9.20 17.48 6.84
N GLU A 120 -10.21 17.66 5.97
CA GLU A 120 -9.98 17.87 4.53
C GLU A 120 -9.04 19.06 4.29
N GLY A 121 -8.06 18.89 3.39
CA GLY A 121 -7.04 19.88 3.08
C GLY A 121 -5.79 19.81 3.97
N GLN A 122 -5.83 19.11 5.11
CA GLN A 122 -4.69 18.96 6.01
C GLN A 122 -3.54 18.20 5.34
N THR A 123 -2.31 18.71 5.48
CA THR A 123 -1.09 17.97 5.15
C THR A 123 -0.72 17.04 6.30
N VAL A 124 -0.40 15.80 6.00
CA VAL A 124 -0.01 14.77 6.97
C VAL A 124 1.36 14.20 6.62
N ARG A 125 2.11 13.77 7.63
CA ARG A 125 3.37 13.02 7.43
C ARG A 125 3.14 11.51 7.53
N ALA A 126 3.99 10.73 6.87
CA ALA A 126 4.02 9.28 7.04
C ALA A 126 4.12 8.92 8.53
N GLY A 127 3.23 8.03 8.99
CA GLY A 127 3.14 7.62 10.39
C GLY A 127 2.28 8.53 11.29
N GLU A 128 1.83 9.69 10.81
CA GLU A 128 0.90 10.54 11.55
C GLU A 128 -0.45 9.85 11.73
N VAL A 129 -1.06 9.98 12.92
CA VAL A 129 -2.39 9.39 13.19
C VAL A 129 -3.43 10.15 12.38
N VAL A 130 -4.16 9.44 11.51
CA VAL A 130 -5.23 10.02 10.69
C VAL A 130 -6.62 9.66 11.18
N ALA A 131 -6.75 8.53 11.88
CA ALA A 131 -8.02 8.00 12.32
C ALA A 131 -7.85 6.90 13.37
N ALA A 132 -8.97 6.35 13.85
CA ALA A 132 -9.00 5.16 14.68
C ALA A 132 -9.91 4.08 14.09
N VAL A 133 -9.52 2.81 14.24
CA VAL A 133 -10.29 1.65 13.78
C VAL A 133 -11.68 1.63 14.41
N GLY A 134 -12.67 1.27 13.62
CA GLY A 134 -14.05 1.05 14.03
C GLY A 134 -14.67 -0.10 13.25
N SER A 135 -15.99 -0.06 13.09
CA SER A 135 -16.76 -1.02 12.28
C SER A 135 -17.95 -0.32 11.61
N THR A 136 -17.77 0.92 11.15
CA THR A 136 -18.83 1.70 10.48
C THR A 136 -19.01 1.28 9.03
N GLY A 137 -20.18 1.55 8.44
CA GLY A 137 -20.48 1.17 7.05
C GLY A 137 -20.66 -0.34 6.91
N ARG A 138 -20.27 -0.89 5.76
CA ARG A 138 -20.45 -2.33 5.47
C ARG A 138 -19.26 -3.14 6.00
N SER A 139 -19.31 -3.47 7.29
CA SER A 139 -18.27 -4.19 8.01
C SER A 139 -18.84 -5.37 8.81
N THR A 140 -18.12 -6.48 8.90
CA THR A 140 -18.51 -7.66 9.71
C THR A 140 -17.90 -7.65 11.12
N GLY A 141 -17.03 -6.69 11.41
CA GLY A 141 -16.35 -6.55 12.70
C GLY A 141 -15.21 -5.52 12.62
N PRO A 142 -14.58 -5.16 13.75
CA PRO A 142 -13.54 -4.13 13.77
C PRO A 142 -12.30 -4.47 12.92
N HIS A 143 -12.01 -3.64 11.92
CA HIS A 143 -10.84 -3.77 11.06
C HIS A 143 -10.56 -2.46 10.31
N LEU A 144 -9.33 -2.30 9.82
CA LEU A 144 -9.02 -1.36 8.75
C LEU A 144 -9.22 -2.06 7.41
N HIS A 145 -10.04 -1.49 6.53
CA HIS A 145 -9.99 -1.79 5.10
C HIS A 145 -9.15 -0.71 4.42
N TRP A 146 -7.99 -1.10 3.89
CA TRP A 146 -7.01 -0.21 3.27
C TRP A 146 -6.96 -0.42 1.76
N THR A 147 -7.29 0.62 1.00
CA THR A 147 -7.23 0.60 -0.47
C THR A 147 -6.11 1.51 -0.95
N LEU A 148 -5.30 1.02 -1.89
CA LEU A 148 -4.29 1.79 -2.59
C LEU A 148 -4.60 1.94 -4.07
N ARG A 149 -4.34 3.14 -4.60
CA ARG A 149 -4.34 3.40 -6.04
C ARG A 149 -3.05 4.10 -6.45
N HIS A 150 -2.54 3.74 -7.62
CA HIS A 150 -1.45 4.44 -8.29
C HIS A 150 -1.96 4.91 -9.66
N ARG A 151 -1.88 6.22 -9.92
CA ARG A 151 -2.43 6.87 -11.14
C ARG A 151 -3.90 6.48 -11.39
N GLY A 152 -4.69 6.48 -10.32
CA GLY A 152 -6.12 6.16 -10.34
C GLY A 152 -6.48 4.67 -10.43
N LYS A 153 -5.51 3.76 -10.64
CA LYS A 153 -5.77 2.32 -10.76
C LYS A 153 -5.48 1.60 -9.45
N LEU A 154 -6.32 0.62 -9.11
CA LEU A 154 -6.15 -0.21 -7.92
C LEU A 154 -4.80 -0.97 -7.93
N VAL A 155 -4.16 -0.99 -6.77
CA VAL A 155 -2.91 -1.71 -6.49
C VAL A 155 -3.18 -2.66 -5.34
N ASP A 156 -2.67 -3.88 -5.42
CA ASP A 156 -2.70 -4.83 -4.30
C ASP A 156 -1.82 -4.28 -3.14
N PRO A 157 -2.41 -3.95 -1.97
CA PRO A 157 -1.65 -3.40 -0.86
C PRO A 157 -0.57 -4.35 -0.33
N GLU A 158 -0.71 -5.67 -0.50
CA GLU A 158 0.31 -6.61 -0.05
C GLU A 158 1.61 -6.51 -0.85
N LEU A 159 1.54 -6.18 -2.14
CA LEU A 159 2.74 -5.91 -2.96
C LEU A 159 3.49 -4.68 -2.43
N VAL A 160 2.75 -3.65 -2.00
CA VAL A 160 3.33 -2.47 -1.34
C VAL A 160 3.98 -2.84 -0.02
N LEU A 161 3.32 -3.64 0.82
CA LEU A 161 3.88 -4.08 2.09
C LEU A 161 5.16 -4.94 1.90
N GLN A 162 5.21 -5.79 0.87
CA GLN A 162 6.41 -6.56 0.51
C GLN A 162 7.54 -5.64 0.06
N ALA A 163 7.25 -4.65 -0.80
CA ALA A 163 8.23 -3.66 -1.23
C ALA A 163 8.79 -2.84 -0.06
N MET A 164 7.93 -2.43 0.88
CA MET A 164 8.34 -1.77 2.12
C MET A 164 9.28 -2.66 2.94
N GLN A 165 8.91 -3.92 3.15
CA GLN A 165 9.72 -4.86 3.93
C GLN A 165 11.12 -5.07 3.32
N LEU A 166 11.22 -5.20 2.00
CA LEU A 166 12.50 -5.34 1.28
C LEU A 166 13.35 -4.08 1.41
N ALA A 167 12.74 -2.90 1.23
CA ALA A 167 13.45 -1.62 1.35
C ALA A 167 14.01 -1.39 2.77
N TRP A 168 13.27 -1.81 3.79
CA TRP A 168 13.71 -1.77 5.20
C TRP A 168 14.85 -2.74 5.49
N GLN A 169 14.92 -3.85 4.75
CA GLN A 169 16.05 -4.80 4.79
C GLN A 169 17.25 -4.35 3.95
N GLY A 170 17.17 -3.19 3.29
CA GLY A 170 18.21 -2.70 2.39
C GLY A 170 18.27 -3.43 1.05
N ALA A 171 17.27 -4.25 0.72
CA ALA A 171 17.15 -4.93 -0.56
C ALA A 171 16.46 -4.05 -1.60
N ALA A 172 16.73 -4.32 -2.88
CA ALA A 172 15.98 -3.75 -3.98
C ALA A 172 14.51 -4.22 -3.92
N ALA A 173 13.57 -3.27 -3.86
CA ALA A 173 12.16 -3.57 -3.95
C ALA A 173 11.72 -3.60 -5.42
N PRO A 174 10.91 -4.59 -5.84
CA PRO A 174 10.38 -4.61 -7.20
C PRO A 174 9.43 -3.43 -7.45
N GLU A 175 9.26 -3.06 -8.72
CA GLU A 175 8.24 -2.09 -9.11
C GLU A 175 6.85 -2.62 -8.76
N VAL A 176 6.07 -1.84 -8.01
CA VAL A 176 4.68 -2.17 -7.70
C VAL A 176 3.79 -1.61 -8.80
N ALA A 177 3.27 -2.50 -9.64
CA ALA A 177 2.36 -2.16 -10.72
C ALA A 177 0.88 -2.22 -10.29
N PRO A 178 -0.02 -1.49 -10.96
CA PRO A 178 -1.46 -1.68 -10.82
C PRO A 178 -1.89 -3.13 -11.07
N ALA A 179 -2.89 -3.57 -10.31
CA ALA A 179 -3.44 -4.90 -10.45
C ALA A 179 -4.07 -5.11 -11.84
N GLN A 180 -3.81 -6.29 -12.41
CA GLN A 180 -4.44 -6.76 -13.64
C GLN A 180 -5.82 -7.36 -13.33
N ASP A 181 -6.71 -7.43 -14.33
CA ASP A 181 -8.02 -8.13 -14.24
C ASP A 181 -8.96 -7.65 -13.11
N VAL A 182 -8.83 -6.40 -12.70
CA VAL A 182 -9.77 -5.76 -11.77
C VAL A 182 -11.03 -5.36 -12.53
N PRO A 183 -12.23 -5.79 -12.11
CA PRO A 183 -13.47 -5.43 -12.80
C PRO A 183 -13.75 -3.92 -12.70
N ASP A 184 -14.35 -3.35 -13.75
CA ASP A 184 -14.58 -1.90 -13.86
C ASP A 184 -15.34 -1.29 -12.67
N GLU A 185 -16.29 -2.04 -12.12
CA GLU A 185 -17.07 -1.68 -10.93
C GLU A 185 -16.22 -1.53 -9.66
N ALA A 186 -15.12 -2.27 -9.57
CA ALA A 186 -14.17 -2.17 -8.47
C ALA A 186 -13.17 -1.02 -8.70
N GLN A 187 -12.76 -0.77 -9.95
CA GLN A 187 -11.89 0.36 -10.29
C GLN A 187 -12.56 1.70 -9.97
N HIS A 188 -13.82 1.84 -10.40
CA HIS A 188 -14.59 3.07 -10.35
C HIS A 188 -15.56 3.13 -9.17
N SER A 189 -15.42 2.28 -8.13
CA SER A 189 -16.24 2.39 -6.92
C SER A 189 -16.20 3.86 -6.46
N PRO A 190 -17.29 4.63 -6.67
CA PRO A 190 -17.24 6.06 -6.48
C PRO A 190 -17.03 6.27 -4.99
N LEU A 191 -16.03 7.09 -4.63
CA LEU A 191 -16.23 7.91 -3.44
C LEU A 191 -17.45 8.77 -3.80
N PRO A 192 -18.60 8.66 -3.11
CA PRO A 192 -19.75 9.45 -3.48
C PRO A 192 -19.36 10.93 -3.44
N VAL A 193 -19.42 11.58 -4.59
CA VAL A 193 -19.30 13.02 -4.73
C VAL A 193 -20.72 13.58 -4.59
N GLY A 194 -21.05 14.11 -3.41
CA GLY A 194 -22.38 14.67 -3.07
C GLY A 194 -23.41 13.59 -2.73
N GLU A 195 -24.36 13.76 -1.82
CA GLU A 195 -24.86 14.95 -1.14
C GLU A 195 -24.67 14.86 0.38
N GLN A 196 -24.34 15.99 1.01
CA GLN A 196 -24.66 16.18 2.42
C GLN A 196 -26.13 16.60 2.53
N PRO A 197 -26.86 16.21 3.60
CA PRO A 197 -28.10 16.91 3.96
C PRO A 197 -27.83 18.38 4.32
#